data_AF-A0A8I1PGT0-F1
#
_entry.id   AF-A0A8I1PGT0-F1
#
_cell.length_a   1.000
_cell.length_b   1.000
_cell.length_c   1.000
_cell.angle_alpha   90.00
_cell.angle_beta   90.00
_cell.angle_gamma   90.00
#
_symmetry.space_group_name_H-M   'P 1'
#
loop_
_entity.id
_entity.type
_entity.pdbx_description
1 polymer ?
#
loop_
_entity_poly.entity_id
_entity_poly.type
_entity_poly.pdbx_seq_one_letter_code
_entity_poly.pdbx_strand_id
1 'polypeptide(L)'
;MAEAHGPAGPRRRLGAELRRLRNKSGLHLEDVAREMSCSTSKISRLENGKGIPKPPDVRELMRIYGVASGTERDMLLRLAREGREQGWWETYTEGVQSERFVMDSPGRYPAMETEATHVRAVSMTVAHGLVQGAGYAREVFRALLPHHTDAEIASLVDLRLERQQRLRAAQEPLALSLVVDEALLMRRVGGPSTMVEQIDHMLELNELPTVEIRVLGLEIGFHRAMAGQFTVLELRDPLDDVVYVEGHAGDTFMDAKSDVKLYREIHADVWERCRGGRDAVETMRRYRLAHSEQ
;
A
#
# COMPACT_ATOMS: atom_id res chain seq x y z
N MET A 1 -26.03 -2.80 5.89
CA MET A 1 -25.54 -1.41 5.96
C MET A 1 -24.48 -1.26 4.90
N ALA A 2 -24.56 -0.25 4.03
CA ALA A 2 -23.57 -0.07 2.97
C ALA A 2 -22.19 0.23 3.59
N GLU A 3 -21.25 -0.69 3.43
CA GLU A 3 -19.84 -0.42 3.71
C GLU A 3 -19.37 0.73 2.81
N ALA A 4 -18.50 1.60 3.33
CA ALA A 4 -17.99 2.73 2.57
C ALA A 4 -16.87 2.24 1.64
N HIS A 5 -17.15 2.12 0.34
CA HIS A 5 -16.24 1.56 -0.66
C HIS A 5 -15.22 2.58 -1.21
N GLY A 6 -15.45 3.89 -1.05
CA GLY A 6 -14.51 4.91 -1.49
C GLY A 6 -13.14 4.84 -0.80
N PRO A 7 -12.13 5.61 -1.22
CA PRO A 7 -10.79 5.46 -0.68
C PRO A 7 -10.77 5.73 0.83
N ALA A 8 -10.36 4.72 1.59
CA ALA A 8 -10.29 4.81 3.04
C ALA A 8 -9.26 5.87 3.48
N GLY A 9 -8.26 6.15 2.63
CA GLY A 9 -7.20 7.13 2.86
C GLY A 9 -7.72 8.55 3.14
N PRO A 10 -8.41 9.20 2.19
CA PRO A 10 -8.93 10.56 2.39
C PRO A 10 -9.91 10.66 3.57
N ARG A 11 -10.73 9.62 3.81
CA ARG A 11 -11.63 9.58 4.97
C ARG A 11 -10.88 9.48 6.29
N ARG A 12 -9.86 8.62 6.38
CA ARG A 12 -9.04 8.49 7.59
C ARG A 12 -8.25 9.77 7.86
N ARG A 13 -7.68 10.40 6.82
CA ARG A 13 -6.99 11.68 6.94
C ARG A 13 -7.92 12.79 7.37
N LEU A 14 -9.08 12.91 6.74
CA LEU A 14 -10.11 13.84 7.17
C LEU A 14 -10.49 13.60 8.63
N GLY A 15 -10.75 12.35 9.01
CA GLY A 15 -11.12 11.98 10.37
C GLY A 15 -10.06 12.35 11.40
N ALA A 16 -8.79 12.05 11.10
CA ALA A 16 -7.67 12.36 11.96
C ALA A 16 -7.42 13.87 12.08
N GLU A 17 -7.56 14.64 10.99
CA GLU A 17 -7.51 16.11 11.03
C GLU A 17 -8.67 16.71 11.84
N LEU A 18 -9.90 16.21 11.65
CA LEU A 18 -11.05 16.62 12.45
C LEU A 18 -10.85 16.32 13.94
N ARG A 19 -10.29 15.15 14.27
CA ARG A 19 -9.94 14.78 15.65
C ARG A 19 -8.86 15.69 16.23
N ARG A 20 -7.82 16.00 15.45
CA ARG A 20 -6.74 16.93 15.84
C ARG A 20 -7.31 18.32 16.14
N LEU A 21 -8.20 18.82 15.28
CA LEU A 21 -8.88 20.11 15.45
C LEU A 21 -9.80 20.14 16.65
N ARG A 22 -10.58 19.06 16.88
CA ARG A 22 -11.42 18.94 18.08
C ARG A 22 -10.58 19.00 19.35
N ASN A 23 -9.51 18.23 19.42
CA ASN A 23 -8.60 18.21 20.57
C ASN A 23 -7.94 19.57 20.78
N LYS A 24 -7.50 20.25 19.72
CA LYS A 24 -6.95 21.62 19.77
C LYS A 24 -7.96 22.64 20.29
N SER A 25 -9.24 22.44 20.01
CA SER A 25 -10.34 23.28 20.48
C SER A 25 -10.79 22.96 21.90
N GLY A 26 -10.23 21.92 22.53
CA GLY A 26 -10.58 21.49 23.89
C GLY A 26 -11.98 20.85 24.01
N LEU A 27 -12.61 20.45 22.90
CA LEU A 27 -13.96 19.92 22.89
C LEU A 27 -13.99 18.39 23.05
N HIS A 28 -14.94 17.88 23.83
CA HIS A 28 -15.23 16.46 23.88
C HIS A 28 -16.19 16.05 22.75
N LEU A 29 -16.28 14.75 22.47
CA LEU A 29 -17.19 14.24 21.43
C LEU A 29 -18.65 14.58 21.76
N GLU A 30 -19.03 14.57 23.04
CA GLU A 30 -20.36 14.95 23.52
C GLU A 30 -20.70 16.41 23.20
N ASP A 31 -19.73 17.32 23.33
CA ASP A 31 -19.93 18.75 23.09
C ASP A 31 -20.26 19.00 21.62
N VAL A 32 -19.47 18.41 20.73
CA VAL A 32 -19.64 18.52 19.27
C VAL A 32 -20.95 17.86 18.83
N ALA A 33 -21.26 16.67 19.37
CA ALA A 33 -22.48 15.95 19.05
C ALA A 33 -23.74 16.75 19.45
N ARG A 34 -23.71 17.41 20.61
CA ARG A 34 -24.78 18.29 21.08
C ARG A 34 -24.94 19.51 20.17
N GLU A 35 -23.85 20.18 19.81
CA GLU A 35 -23.89 21.35 18.92
C GLU A 35 -24.40 21.00 17.51
N MET A 36 -23.99 19.85 16.97
CA MET A 36 -24.46 19.35 15.67
C MET A 36 -25.84 18.68 15.70
N SER A 37 -26.46 18.53 16.88
CA SER A 37 -27.71 17.78 17.07
C SER A 37 -27.67 16.36 16.48
N CYS A 38 -26.58 15.63 16.73
CA CYS A 38 -26.41 14.25 16.24
C CYS A 38 -25.84 13.33 17.32
N SER A 39 -25.70 12.02 17.02
CA SER A 39 -25.10 11.08 17.97
C SER A 39 -23.58 11.24 18.05
N THR A 40 -23.01 11.01 19.23
CA THR A 40 -21.55 10.91 19.44
C THR A 40 -20.92 9.86 18.53
N SER A 41 -21.63 8.75 18.29
CA SER A 41 -21.24 7.70 17.35
C SER A 41 -21.14 8.19 15.90
N LYS A 42 -21.87 9.23 15.48
CA LYS A 42 -21.70 9.84 14.14
C LYS A 42 -20.35 10.57 14.06
N ILE A 43 -20.03 11.39 15.06
CA ILE A 43 -18.77 12.14 15.12
C ILE A 43 -17.59 11.18 15.22
N SER A 44 -17.67 10.19 16.11
CA SER A 44 -16.64 9.16 16.27
C SER A 44 -16.38 8.38 14.96
N ARG A 45 -17.43 8.02 14.21
CA ARG A 45 -17.23 7.35 12.91
C ARG A 45 -16.55 8.24 11.88
N LEU A 46 -16.86 9.53 11.86
CA LEU A 46 -16.18 10.49 10.99
C LEU A 46 -14.71 10.65 11.39
N GLU A 47 -14.42 10.84 12.68
CA GLU A 47 -13.05 10.99 13.19
C GLU A 47 -12.19 9.73 13.01
N ASN A 48 -12.80 8.55 12.97
CA ASN A 48 -12.11 7.29 12.69
C ASN A 48 -12.09 6.91 11.20
N GLY A 49 -12.55 7.78 10.29
CA GLY A 49 -12.59 7.52 8.85
C GLY A 49 -13.55 6.42 8.40
N LYS A 50 -14.43 5.95 9.30
CA LYS A 50 -15.42 4.87 9.05
C LYS A 50 -16.74 5.40 8.49
N GLY A 51 -17.01 6.69 8.60
CA GLY A 51 -18.20 7.34 8.04
C GLY A 51 -17.93 8.01 6.70
N ILE A 52 -18.88 7.96 5.77
CA ILE A 52 -18.83 8.75 4.53
C ILE A 52 -18.98 10.24 4.91
N PRO A 53 -17.98 11.09 4.63
CA PRO A 53 -18.02 12.49 5.03
C PRO A 53 -19.00 13.27 4.15
N LYS A 54 -20.03 13.86 4.76
CA LYS A 54 -20.96 14.73 4.03
C LYS A 54 -20.42 16.16 4.07
N PRO A 55 -20.29 16.88 2.93
CA PRO A 55 -19.77 18.25 2.93
C PRO A 55 -20.51 19.23 3.85
N PRO A 56 -21.83 19.12 4.09
CA PRO A 56 -22.50 19.92 5.13
C PRO A 56 -21.99 19.61 6.54
N ASP A 57 -21.85 18.33 6.90
CA ASP A 57 -21.35 17.91 8.21
C ASP A 57 -19.91 18.40 8.44
N VAL A 58 -19.05 18.29 7.41
CA VAL A 58 -17.65 18.73 7.48
C VAL A 58 -17.57 20.26 7.63
N ARG A 59 -18.36 21.03 6.87
CA ARG A 59 -18.40 22.49 7.01
C ARG A 59 -18.85 22.93 8.40
N GLU A 60 -19.82 22.21 8.97
CA GLU A 60 -20.29 22.52 10.32
C GLU A 60 -19.23 22.20 11.38
N LEU A 61 -18.54 21.06 11.27
CA LEU A 61 -17.40 20.73 12.13
C LEU A 61 -16.29 21.78 12.04
N MET A 62 -15.98 22.27 10.84
CA MET A 62 -15.02 23.35 10.65
C MET A 62 -15.45 24.63 11.35
N ARG A 63 -16.74 24.97 11.32
CA ARG A 63 -17.29 26.12 12.06
C ARG A 63 -17.09 25.94 13.57
N ILE A 64 -17.44 24.76 14.10
CA ILE A 64 -17.32 24.41 15.53
C ILE A 64 -15.85 24.48 15.99
N TYR A 65 -14.92 24.02 15.16
CA TYR A 65 -13.49 24.00 15.45
C TYR A 65 -12.75 25.31 15.12
N GLY A 66 -13.48 26.35 14.68
CA GLY A 66 -12.89 27.66 14.38
C GLY A 66 -12.07 27.74 13.08
N VAL A 67 -12.26 26.82 12.14
CA VAL A 67 -11.58 26.82 10.83
C VAL A 67 -12.40 27.64 9.83
N ALA A 68 -12.13 28.93 9.76
CA ALA A 68 -12.89 29.86 8.92
C ALA A 68 -12.43 29.90 7.45
N SER A 69 -11.12 29.96 7.19
CA SER A 69 -10.55 30.14 5.85
C SER A 69 -9.09 29.66 5.75
N GLY A 70 -8.55 29.59 4.54
CA GLY A 70 -7.15 29.25 4.28
C GLY A 70 -6.91 27.79 3.86
N THR A 71 -5.63 27.43 3.77
CA THR A 71 -5.17 26.13 3.25
C THR A 71 -5.72 24.93 4.01
N GLU A 72 -5.90 25.05 5.34
CA GLU A 72 -6.50 24.00 6.18
C GLU A 72 -7.97 23.75 5.81
N ARG A 73 -8.72 24.81 5.48
CA ARG A 73 -10.11 24.69 5.01
C ARG A 73 -10.18 23.98 3.66
N ASP A 74 -9.36 24.42 2.71
CA ASP A 74 -9.37 23.87 1.36
C ASP A 74 -8.95 22.39 1.36
N MET A 75 -7.98 22.04 2.22
CA MET A 75 -7.57 20.66 2.46
C MET A 75 -8.73 19.80 3.00
N LEU A 76 -9.44 20.25 4.04
CA LEU A 76 -10.55 19.49 4.64
C LEU A 76 -11.70 19.27 3.65
N LEU A 77 -12.07 20.29 2.88
CA LEU A 77 -13.12 20.19 1.87
C LEU A 77 -12.70 19.27 0.72
N ARG A 78 -11.43 19.32 0.32
CA ARG A 78 -10.86 18.41 -0.68
C ARG A 78 -10.91 16.96 -0.18
N LEU A 79 -10.43 16.68 1.03
CA LEU A 79 -10.48 15.34 1.63
C LEU A 79 -11.92 14.82 1.80
N ALA A 80 -12.88 15.71 2.10
CA ALA A 80 -14.30 15.35 2.18
C ALA A 80 -14.91 15.00 0.82
N ARG A 81 -14.45 15.63 -0.26
CA ARG A 81 -14.85 15.27 -1.63
C ARG A 81 -14.22 13.93 -2.03
N GLU A 82 -12.90 13.81 -1.88
CA GLU A 82 -12.13 12.59 -2.21
C GLU A 82 -12.61 11.38 -1.39
N GLY A 83 -12.94 11.56 -0.11
CA GLY A 83 -13.44 10.47 0.76
C GLY A 83 -14.82 9.94 0.38
N ARG A 84 -15.52 10.59 -0.54
CA ARG A 84 -16.79 10.16 -1.14
C ARG A 84 -16.66 9.54 -2.52
N GLU A 85 -15.54 9.77 -3.21
CA GLU A 85 -15.31 9.21 -4.54
C GLU A 85 -15.19 7.69 -4.43
N GLN A 86 -15.50 6.97 -5.52
CA GLN A 86 -15.18 5.55 -5.60
C GLN A 86 -13.66 5.38 -5.63
N GLY A 87 -13.15 4.30 -5.03
CA GLY A 87 -11.73 4.00 -5.12
C GLY A 87 -11.34 3.81 -6.60
N TRP A 88 -10.23 4.38 -7.04
CA TRP A 88 -9.79 4.28 -8.44
C TRP A 88 -9.55 2.81 -8.88
N TRP A 89 -9.27 1.91 -7.92
CA TRP A 89 -9.15 0.47 -8.13
C TRP A 89 -10.49 -0.21 -8.44
N GLU A 90 -11.63 0.40 -8.08
CA GLU A 90 -12.95 -0.22 -8.25
C GLU A 90 -13.22 -0.56 -9.72
N THR A 91 -12.79 0.29 -10.65
CA THR A 91 -12.88 0.05 -12.11
C THR A 91 -12.16 -1.21 -12.57
N TYR A 92 -11.15 -1.66 -11.84
CA TYR A 92 -10.39 -2.88 -12.17
C TYR A 92 -10.89 -4.11 -11.41
N THR A 93 -11.65 -3.91 -10.33
CA THR A 93 -12.17 -5.00 -9.49
C THR A 93 -13.66 -5.25 -9.70
N GLU A 94 -14.34 -4.39 -10.46
CA GLU A 94 -15.75 -4.54 -10.78
C GLU A 94 -15.98 -5.83 -11.57
N GLY A 95 -16.84 -6.71 -11.04
CA GLY A 95 -17.13 -8.01 -11.65
C GLY A 95 -16.05 -9.08 -11.45
N VAL A 96 -14.92 -8.76 -10.82
CA VAL A 96 -13.90 -9.75 -10.45
C VAL A 96 -14.35 -10.52 -9.22
N GLN A 97 -14.33 -11.85 -9.29
CA GLN A 97 -14.66 -12.69 -8.14
C GLN A 97 -13.72 -12.41 -6.95
N SER A 98 -14.27 -12.10 -5.78
CA SER A 98 -13.50 -11.93 -4.56
C SER A 98 -13.04 -13.29 -4.05
N GLU A 99 -11.72 -13.45 -3.89
CA GLU A 99 -11.13 -14.58 -3.20
C GLU A 99 -10.32 -14.11 -2.00
N ARG A 100 -10.39 -14.90 -0.91
CA ARG A 100 -9.74 -14.56 0.36
C ARG A 100 -8.25 -14.30 0.21
N PHE A 101 -7.58 -14.98 -0.72
CA PHE A 101 -6.12 -14.99 -0.87
C PHE A 101 -5.54 -13.75 -1.58
N VAL A 102 -6.35 -13.01 -2.36
CA VAL A 102 -5.86 -11.90 -3.20
C VAL A 102 -6.72 -10.64 -3.04
N MET A 103 -7.97 -10.76 -2.57
CA MET A 103 -8.95 -9.68 -2.56
C MET A 103 -10.04 -9.87 -1.48
N ASP A 104 -9.67 -10.25 -0.24
CA ASP A 104 -10.64 -10.31 0.88
C ASP A 104 -11.30 -8.94 1.13
N SER A 105 -10.60 -7.85 0.76
CA SER A 105 -11.15 -6.51 0.64
C SER A 105 -10.49 -5.76 -0.54
N PRO A 106 -11.10 -5.75 -1.73
CA PRO A 106 -10.50 -5.28 -2.99
C PRO A 106 -9.82 -3.91 -2.93
N GLY A 107 -10.29 -3.04 -2.04
CA GLY A 107 -9.78 -1.67 -1.91
C GLY A 107 -8.87 -1.40 -0.73
N ARG A 108 -8.72 -2.31 0.23
CA ARG A 108 -8.06 -1.96 1.49
C ARG A 108 -6.57 -1.67 1.30
N TYR A 109 -5.86 -2.57 0.63
CA TYR A 109 -4.44 -2.36 0.37
C TYR A 109 -4.20 -1.19 -0.60
N PRO A 110 -4.84 -1.10 -1.79
CA PRO A 110 -4.66 0.05 -2.69
C PRO A 110 -5.00 1.40 -2.04
N ALA A 111 -5.99 1.45 -1.15
CA ALA A 111 -6.32 2.66 -0.39
C ALA A 111 -5.19 3.10 0.54
N MET A 112 -4.53 2.16 1.22
CA MET A 112 -3.41 2.46 2.12
C MET A 112 -2.15 2.81 1.32
N GLU A 113 -1.86 2.07 0.24
CA GLU A 113 -0.74 2.34 -0.66
C GLU A 113 -0.87 3.73 -1.31
N THR A 114 -2.09 4.19 -1.61
CA THR A 114 -2.35 5.55 -2.13
C THR A 114 -1.92 6.64 -1.14
N GLU A 115 -2.05 6.40 0.18
CA GLU A 115 -1.62 7.34 1.22
C GLU A 115 -0.17 7.15 1.66
N ALA A 116 0.50 6.10 1.18
CA ALA A 116 1.88 5.82 1.52
C ALA A 116 2.81 6.87 0.90
N THR A 117 3.80 7.27 1.69
CA THR A 117 4.92 8.10 1.25
C THR A 117 6.19 7.26 1.07
N HIS A 118 6.32 6.16 1.82
CA HIS A 118 7.39 5.19 1.72
C HIS A 118 6.84 3.76 1.89
N VAL A 119 7.27 2.84 1.04
CA VAL A 119 7.02 1.40 1.15
C VAL A 119 8.34 0.69 1.46
N ARG A 120 8.40 -0.01 2.60
CA ARG A 120 9.51 -0.91 2.93
C ARG A 120 9.03 -2.34 2.83
N ALA A 121 9.66 -3.15 1.98
CA ALA A 121 9.18 -4.50 1.73
C ALA A 121 10.34 -5.51 1.77
N VAL A 122 10.02 -6.73 2.21
CA VAL A 122 10.89 -7.90 2.06
C VAL A 122 10.16 -8.93 1.21
N SER A 123 10.73 -9.23 0.04
CA SER A 123 10.24 -10.23 -0.90
C SER A 123 11.14 -11.46 -0.87
N MET A 124 10.58 -12.57 -0.41
CA MET A 124 11.29 -13.85 -0.31
C MET A 124 10.86 -14.84 -1.38
N THR A 125 9.56 -15.02 -1.52
CA THR A 125 8.99 -15.99 -2.45
C THR A 125 8.56 -15.31 -3.72
N VAL A 126 7.77 -14.26 -3.66
CA VAL A 126 7.29 -13.56 -4.86
C VAL A 126 7.77 -12.11 -4.84
N ALA A 127 8.13 -11.58 -6.03
CA ALA A 127 8.48 -10.19 -6.19
C ALA A 127 7.33 -9.30 -5.71
N HIS A 128 7.63 -8.23 -4.98
CA HIS A 128 6.62 -7.31 -4.47
C HIS A 128 5.78 -6.74 -5.64
N GLY A 129 4.47 -6.55 -5.45
CA GLY A 129 3.57 -6.14 -6.54
C GLY A 129 3.97 -4.84 -7.26
N LEU A 130 4.67 -3.93 -6.57
CA LEU A 130 5.20 -2.68 -7.15
C LEU A 130 6.40 -2.88 -8.09
N VAL A 131 7.00 -4.06 -8.15
CA VAL A 131 8.12 -4.36 -9.04
C VAL A 131 7.84 -5.53 -9.97
N GLN A 132 6.59 -6.02 -10.04
CA GLN A 132 6.22 -7.09 -10.98
C GLN A 132 5.98 -6.52 -12.38
N GLY A 133 6.65 -7.06 -13.39
CA GLY A 133 6.31 -6.83 -14.79
C GLY A 133 4.99 -7.53 -15.16
N ALA A 134 4.36 -7.10 -16.25
CA ALA A 134 3.05 -7.61 -16.66
C ALA A 134 3.01 -9.14 -16.87
N GLY A 135 4.05 -9.69 -17.49
CA GLY A 135 4.20 -11.13 -17.69
C GLY A 135 4.29 -11.89 -16.37
N TYR A 136 5.15 -11.44 -15.47
CA TYR A 136 5.32 -12.06 -14.15
C TYR A 136 4.05 -11.96 -13.30
N ALA A 137 3.42 -10.79 -13.26
CA ALA A 137 2.17 -10.57 -12.52
C ALA A 137 1.06 -11.51 -13.01
N ARG A 138 0.95 -11.72 -14.33
CA ARG A 138 -0.03 -12.65 -14.92
C ARG A 138 0.18 -14.08 -14.44
N GLU A 139 1.41 -14.56 -14.41
CA GLU A 139 1.72 -15.92 -13.95
C GLU A 139 1.45 -16.08 -12.44
N VAL A 140 1.77 -15.07 -11.63
CA VAL A 140 1.43 -15.06 -10.21
C VAL A 140 -0.09 -15.13 -10.01
N PHE A 141 -0.85 -14.26 -10.70
CA PHE A 141 -2.30 -14.25 -10.55
C PHE A 141 -2.95 -15.55 -11.02
N ARG A 142 -2.53 -16.12 -12.15
CA ARG A 142 -3.05 -17.42 -12.62
C ARG A 142 -2.81 -18.55 -11.62
N ALA A 143 -1.66 -18.54 -10.96
CA ALA A 143 -1.34 -19.54 -9.95
C ALA A 143 -2.15 -19.37 -8.66
N LEU A 144 -2.40 -18.13 -8.23
CA LEU A 144 -3.15 -17.83 -7.00
C LEU A 144 -4.67 -17.86 -7.19
N LEU A 145 -5.16 -17.65 -8.41
CA LEU A 145 -6.57 -17.50 -8.76
C LEU A 145 -6.95 -18.47 -9.90
N PRO A 146 -6.90 -19.79 -9.65
CA PRO A 146 -7.05 -20.81 -10.70
C PRO A 146 -8.46 -20.88 -11.31
N HIS A 147 -9.44 -20.20 -10.71
CA HIS A 147 -10.84 -20.18 -11.17
C HIS A 147 -11.23 -18.88 -11.87
N HIS A 148 -10.34 -17.88 -11.90
CA HIS A 148 -10.58 -16.62 -12.57
C HIS A 148 -10.38 -16.74 -14.07
N THR A 149 -11.19 -16.01 -14.80
CA THR A 149 -11.10 -15.90 -16.27
C THR A 149 -9.87 -15.10 -16.68
N ASP A 150 -9.38 -15.32 -17.91
CA ASP A 150 -8.25 -14.52 -18.46
C ASP A 150 -8.55 -13.00 -18.45
N ALA A 151 -9.82 -12.61 -18.60
CA ALA A 151 -10.24 -11.22 -18.54
C ALA A 151 -10.11 -10.63 -17.13
N GLU A 152 -10.53 -11.37 -16.09
CA GLU A 152 -10.34 -10.95 -14.70
C GLU A 152 -8.85 -10.86 -14.35
N ILE A 153 -8.05 -11.84 -14.76
CA ILE A 153 -6.59 -11.82 -14.58
C ILE A 153 -5.97 -10.60 -15.27
N ALA A 154 -6.39 -10.29 -16.50
CA ALA A 154 -5.91 -9.09 -17.21
C ALA A 154 -6.24 -7.81 -16.44
N SER A 155 -7.46 -7.68 -15.93
CA SER A 155 -7.88 -6.52 -15.11
C SER A 155 -7.02 -6.37 -13.85
N LEU A 156 -6.66 -7.48 -13.19
CA LEU A 156 -5.78 -7.46 -12.01
C LEU A 156 -4.33 -7.11 -12.35
N VAL A 157 -3.84 -7.53 -13.53
CA VAL A 157 -2.54 -7.09 -14.04
C VAL A 157 -2.56 -5.59 -14.30
N ASP A 158 -3.61 -5.07 -14.93
CA ASP A 158 -3.74 -3.63 -15.20
C ASP A 158 -3.81 -2.83 -13.89
N LEU A 159 -4.56 -3.30 -12.89
CA LEU A 159 -4.55 -2.72 -11.54
C LEU A 159 -3.13 -2.70 -10.96
N ARG A 160 -2.36 -3.78 -11.12
CA ARG A 160 -0.99 -3.85 -10.62
C ARG A 160 -0.06 -2.84 -11.31
N LEU A 161 -0.18 -2.68 -12.62
CA LEU A 161 0.61 -1.71 -13.38
C LEU A 161 0.20 -0.27 -13.07
N GLU A 162 -1.09 0.01 -12.85
CA GLU A 162 -1.57 1.33 -12.45
C GLU A 162 -1.02 1.73 -11.08
N ARG A 163 -1.00 0.80 -10.10
CA ARG A 163 -0.38 1.01 -8.78
C ARG A 163 1.09 1.46 -8.90
N GLN A 164 1.84 0.90 -9.85
CA GLN A 164 3.25 1.20 -10.06
C GLN A 164 3.51 2.64 -10.56
N GLN A 165 2.52 3.29 -11.15
CA GLN A 165 2.65 4.68 -11.62
C GLN A 165 3.00 5.65 -10.48
N ARG A 166 2.66 5.32 -9.23
CA ARG A 166 3.04 6.10 -8.03
C ARG A 166 4.55 6.23 -7.86
N LEU A 167 5.35 5.26 -8.30
CA LEU A 167 6.81 5.32 -8.26
C LEU A 167 7.37 6.39 -9.22
N ARG A 168 6.62 6.69 -10.29
CA ARG A 168 7.02 7.64 -11.35
C ARG A 168 6.28 8.97 -11.29
N ALA A 169 5.52 9.22 -10.23
CA ALA A 169 4.75 10.45 -10.09
C ALA A 169 5.66 11.70 -10.09
N ALA A 170 5.27 12.72 -10.85
CA ALA A 170 6.05 13.95 -10.97
C ALA A 170 6.15 14.72 -9.63
N GLN A 171 5.14 14.60 -8.78
CA GLN A 171 5.09 15.21 -7.45
C GLN A 171 4.96 14.14 -6.39
N GLU A 172 5.82 14.21 -5.36
CA GLU A 172 5.85 13.28 -4.23
C GLU A 172 5.76 11.80 -4.69
N PRO A 173 6.72 11.35 -5.53
CA PRO A 173 6.79 9.95 -5.93
C PRO A 173 6.91 9.05 -4.71
N LEU A 174 6.27 7.89 -4.78
CA LEU A 174 6.35 6.89 -3.72
C LEU A 174 7.79 6.41 -3.58
N ALA A 175 8.32 6.44 -2.36
CA ALA A 175 9.61 5.84 -2.06
C ALA A 175 9.46 4.32 -1.85
N LEU A 176 10.39 3.53 -2.37
CA LEU A 176 10.40 2.08 -2.24
C LEU A 176 11.78 1.59 -1.78
N SER A 177 11.83 0.93 -0.62
CA SER A 177 13.00 0.22 -0.13
C SER A 177 12.70 -1.28 -0.09
N LEU A 178 13.08 -1.97 -1.16
CA LEU A 178 12.77 -3.38 -1.36
C LEU A 178 13.99 -4.26 -1.09
N VAL A 179 13.84 -5.22 -0.18
CA VAL A 179 14.77 -6.35 -0.04
C VAL A 179 14.26 -7.51 -0.87
N VAL A 180 15.11 -8.04 -1.74
CA VAL A 180 14.85 -9.22 -2.57
C VAL A 180 15.77 -10.34 -2.11
N ASP A 181 15.19 -11.45 -1.68
CA ASP A 181 15.94 -12.67 -1.42
C ASP A 181 16.56 -13.19 -2.73
N GLU A 182 17.83 -13.54 -2.72
CA GLU A 182 18.54 -14.01 -3.92
C GLU A 182 17.89 -15.27 -4.53
N ALA A 183 17.25 -16.14 -3.73
CA ALA A 183 16.53 -17.31 -4.24
C ALA A 183 15.28 -16.94 -5.05
N LEU A 184 14.72 -15.74 -4.88
CA LEU A 184 13.63 -15.22 -5.70
C LEU A 184 14.06 -15.03 -7.14
N LEU A 185 15.29 -14.54 -7.36
CA LEU A 185 15.85 -14.33 -8.70
C LEU A 185 16.15 -15.66 -9.40
N MET A 186 16.35 -16.74 -8.64
CA MET A 186 16.57 -18.10 -9.16
C MET A 186 15.28 -18.80 -9.56
N ARG A 187 14.22 -18.59 -8.78
CA ARG A 187 13.00 -19.39 -8.88
C ARG A 187 12.13 -18.93 -10.05
N ARG A 188 11.85 -19.87 -10.95
CA ARG A 188 10.99 -19.64 -12.10
C ARG A 188 9.54 -19.54 -11.63
N VAL A 189 8.90 -18.41 -11.98
CA VAL A 189 7.46 -18.21 -11.81
C VAL A 189 6.72 -18.46 -13.11
N GLY A 190 7.26 -17.94 -14.22
CA GLY A 190 6.85 -18.28 -15.57
C GLY A 190 7.98 -18.97 -16.35
N GLY A 191 8.03 -18.71 -17.66
CA GLY A 191 9.14 -19.14 -18.52
C GLY A 191 10.44 -18.34 -18.30
N PRO A 192 11.54 -18.72 -18.97
CA PRO A 192 12.79 -17.97 -18.87
C PRO A 192 12.64 -16.54 -19.38
N SER A 193 11.90 -16.33 -20.48
CA SER A 193 11.59 -15.00 -21.00
C SER A 193 10.86 -14.12 -19.98
N THR A 194 9.89 -14.67 -19.25
CA THR A 194 9.18 -13.97 -18.18
C THR A 194 10.12 -13.53 -17.06
N MET A 195 11.10 -14.36 -16.71
CA MET A 195 12.09 -14.00 -15.68
C MET A 195 13.09 -12.96 -16.19
N VAL A 196 13.50 -13.02 -17.45
CA VAL A 196 14.34 -11.98 -18.08
C VAL A 196 13.61 -10.64 -18.05
N GLU A 197 12.37 -10.58 -18.54
CA GLU A 197 11.53 -9.37 -18.53
C GLU A 197 11.30 -8.84 -17.11
N GLN A 198 11.05 -9.73 -16.14
CA GLN A 198 10.87 -9.36 -14.74
C GLN A 198 12.12 -8.70 -14.17
N ILE A 199 13.30 -9.28 -14.42
CA ILE A 199 14.55 -8.73 -13.89
C ILE A 199 14.92 -7.43 -14.60
N ASP A 200 14.67 -7.32 -15.90
CA ASP A 200 14.84 -6.06 -16.64
C ASP A 200 13.94 -4.95 -16.07
N HIS A 201 12.66 -5.26 -15.78
CA HIS A 201 11.75 -4.31 -15.13
C HIS A 201 12.23 -3.86 -13.74
N MET A 202 12.76 -4.78 -12.93
CA MET A 202 13.35 -4.44 -11.63
C MET A 202 14.58 -3.54 -11.77
N LEU A 203 15.44 -3.81 -12.76
CA LEU A 203 16.61 -3.00 -13.04
C LEU A 203 16.21 -1.57 -13.46
N GLU A 204 15.22 -1.42 -14.34
CA GLU A 204 14.69 -0.13 -14.78
C GLU A 204 14.05 0.67 -13.63
N LEU A 205 13.30 0.01 -12.74
CA LEU A 205 12.73 0.66 -11.56
C LEU A 205 13.82 1.12 -10.58
N ASN A 206 14.90 0.35 -10.44
CA ASN A 206 16.02 0.69 -9.57
C ASN A 206 16.86 1.89 -10.08
N GLU A 207 16.58 2.41 -11.27
CA GLU A 207 17.14 3.68 -11.77
C GLU A 207 16.38 4.91 -11.27
N LEU A 208 15.18 4.73 -10.70
CA LEU A 208 14.40 5.82 -10.11
C LEU A 208 15.06 6.35 -8.83
N PRO A 209 15.07 7.67 -8.60
CA PRO A 209 15.74 8.27 -7.44
C PRO A 209 15.11 7.90 -6.09
N THR A 210 13.85 7.44 -6.08
CA THR A 210 13.13 7.06 -4.86
C THR A 210 12.98 5.56 -4.70
N VAL A 211 13.58 4.75 -5.59
CA VAL A 211 13.49 3.29 -5.54
C VAL A 211 14.88 2.72 -5.28
N GLU A 212 14.97 1.87 -4.26
CA GLU A 212 16.18 1.11 -3.97
C GLU A 212 15.81 -0.36 -3.75
N ILE A 213 16.30 -1.20 -4.65
CA ILE A 213 16.18 -2.65 -4.62
C ILE A 213 17.55 -3.21 -4.19
N ARG A 214 17.57 -3.89 -3.04
CA ARG A 214 18.75 -4.58 -2.52
C ARG A 214 18.55 -6.09 -2.56
N VAL A 215 19.65 -6.82 -2.77
CA VAL A 215 19.62 -8.29 -2.85
C VAL A 215 20.21 -8.89 -1.58
N LEU A 216 19.43 -9.71 -0.89
CA LEU A 216 19.86 -10.47 0.29
C LEU A 216 20.50 -11.79 -0.17
N GLY A 217 21.81 -11.90 -0.01
CA GLY A 217 22.59 -13.03 -0.54
C GLY A 217 22.34 -14.34 0.18
N LEU A 218 22.45 -15.46 -0.55
CA LEU A 218 22.24 -16.81 -0.02
C LEU A 218 23.21 -17.19 1.12
N GLU A 219 24.37 -16.54 1.18
CA GLU A 219 25.41 -16.74 2.19
C GLU A 219 25.03 -16.26 3.60
N ILE A 220 24.00 -15.42 3.72
CA ILE A 220 23.62 -14.79 5.00
C ILE A 220 23.02 -15.80 5.99
N GLY A 221 22.52 -16.94 5.49
CA GLY A 221 21.93 -17.98 6.31
C GLY A 221 20.61 -17.54 6.97
N PHE A 222 20.22 -18.20 8.06
CA PHE A 222 18.92 -17.94 8.68
C PHE A 222 18.85 -16.55 9.34
N HIS A 223 17.86 -15.75 8.96
CA HIS A 223 17.63 -14.40 9.47
C HIS A 223 16.15 -14.16 9.81
N ARG A 224 15.87 -13.09 10.55
CA ARG A 224 14.53 -12.81 11.11
C ARG A 224 13.44 -12.68 10.04
N ALA A 225 13.77 -12.10 8.88
CA ALA A 225 12.81 -11.95 7.79
C ALA A 225 12.41 -13.29 7.13
N MET A 226 13.12 -14.40 7.38
CA MET A 226 12.73 -15.74 6.90
C MET A 226 11.40 -16.26 7.47
N ALA A 227 10.86 -15.61 8.50
CA ALA A 227 9.52 -15.92 9.01
C ALA A 227 8.41 -15.63 7.99
N GLY A 228 8.63 -14.73 7.04
CA GLY A 228 7.67 -14.41 5.99
C GLY A 228 7.92 -13.07 5.32
N GLN A 229 7.41 -12.94 4.09
CA GLN A 229 7.39 -11.67 3.37
C GLN A 229 6.40 -10.70 4.02
N PHE A 230 6.74 -9.41 4.01
CA PHE A 230 5.90 -8.35 4.59
C PHE A 230 6.17 -7.01 3.93
N THR A 231 5.24 -6.08 4.15
CA THR A 231 5.35 -4.69 3.72
C THR A 231 5.02 -3.75 4.86
N VAL A 232 5.84 -2.75 5.10
CA VAL A 232 5.53 -1.61 5.97
C VAL A 232 5.16 -0.43 5.07
N LEU A 233 3.92 0.05 5.21
CA LEU A 233 3.44 1.25 4.55
C LEU A 233 3.62 2.42 5.52
N GLU A 234 4.53 3.34 5.18
CA GLU A 234 4.71 4.59 5.92
C GLU A 234 3.71 5.61 5.37
N LEU A 235 2.66 5.87 6.13
CA LEU A 235 1.52 6.64 5.66
C LEU A 235 1.76 8.13 5.90
N ARG A 236 1.12 8.97 5.07
CA ARG A 236 1.18 10.42 5.26
C ARG A 236 0.54 10.80 6.60
N ASP A 237 1.21 11.71 7.32
CA ASP A 237 0.63 12.35 8.50
C ASP A 237 -0.79 12.87 8.21
N PRO A 238 -1.73 12.72 9.15
CA PRO A 238 -1.56 12.20 10.53
C PRO A 238 -1.89 10.69 10.67
N LEU A 239 -1.78 9.89 9.60
CA LEU A 239 -2.12 8.46 9.67
C LEU A 239 -1.01 7.65 10.36
N ASP A 240 -1.41 6.69 11.19
CA ASP A 240 -0.48 5.71 11.74
C ASP A 240 -0.05 4.72 10.62
N ASP A 241 1.24 4.41 10.60
CA ASP A 241 1.83 3.43 9.70
C ASP A 241 1.25 2.03 9.92
N VAL A 242 1.32 1.19 8.89
CA VAL A 242 0.72 -0.14 8.92
C VAL A 242 1.64 -1.20 8.32
N VAL A 243 1.71 -2.36 8.98
CA VAL A 243 2.31 -3.57 8.42
C VAL A 243 1.25 -4.36 7.68
N TYR A 244 1.58 -4.81 6.49
CA TYR A 244 0.78 -5.69 5.66
C TYR A 244 1.52 -7.02 5.44
N VAL A 245 0.81 -8.11 5.68
CA VAL A 245 1.28 -9.48 5.45
C VAL A 245 0.21 -10.25 4.69
N GLU A 246 0.61 -10.85 3.58
CA GLU A 246 -0.24 -11.71 2.77
C GLU A 246 -0.34 -13.10 3.39
N GLY A 247 -1.55 -13.63 3.45
CA GLY A 247 -1.81 -14.92 4.07
C GLY A 247 -2.80 -15.76 3.26
N HIS A 248 -2.67 -17.07 3.36
CA HIS A 248 -3.58 -18.01 2.70
C HIS A 248 -5.04 -17.86 3.20
N ALA A 249 -5.22 -17.48 4.46
CA ALA A 249 -6.56 -17.23 5.00
C ALA A 249 -7.05 -15.78 4.79
N GLY A 250 -6.28 -14.96 4.06
CA GLY A 250 -6.50 -13.53 3.91
C GLY A 250 -5.36 -12.68 4.43
N ASP A 251 -5.48 -11.39 4.15
CA ASP A 251 -4.45 -10.39 4.46
C ASP A 251 -4.52 -9.93 5.92
N THR A 252 -3.35 -9.76 6.53
CA THR A 252 -3.22 -9.20 7.87
C THR A 252 -2.68 -7.77 7.81
N PHE A 253 -3.33 -6.88 8.56
CA PHE A 253 -2.90 -5.50 8.73
C PHE A 253 -2.67 -5.22 10.22
N MET A 254 -1.49 -4.73 10.57
CA MET A 254 -1.09 -4.44 11.96
C MET A 254 -0.69 -2.96 12.07
N ASP A 255 -1.40 -2.21 12.90
CA ASP A 255 -1.20 -0.76 13.13
C ASP A 255 -0.77 -0.44 14.57
N ALA A 256 -0.59 -1.46 15.42
CA ALA A 256 -0.03 -1.24 16.75
C ALA A 256 1.44 -0.79 16.63
N LYS A 257 1.78 0.30 17.33
CA LYS A 257 3.12 0.91 17.28
C LYS A 257 4.25 -0.08 17.60
N SER A 258 4.00 -1.04 18.48
CA SER A 258 4.95 -2.12 18.80
C SER A 258 5.22 -3.03 17.61
N ASP A 259 4.19 -3.37 16.85
CA ASP A 259 4.28 -4.28 15.71
C ASP A 259 4.97 -3.58 14.55
N VAL A 260 4.55 -2.37 14.22
CA VAL A 260 5.21 -1.55 13.18
C VAL A 260 6.69 -1.35 13.48
N LYS A 261 7.03 -1.02 14.74
CA LYS A 261 8.42 -0.89 15.17
C LYS A 261 9.21 -2.19 14.98
N LEU A 262 8.64 -3.33 15.38
CA LEU A 262 9.26 -4.64 15.22
C LEU A 262 9.58 -4.96 13.75
N TYR A 263 8.62 -4.75 12.85
CA TYR A 263 8.81 -5.03 11.42
C TYR A 263 9.80 -4.07 10.75
N ARG A 264 9.85 -2.80 11.18
CA ARG A 264 10.89 -1.85 10.76
C ARG A 264 12.28 -2.27 11.20
N GLU A 265 12.44 -2.73 12.43
CA GLU A 265 13.71 -3.25 12.94
C GLU A 265 14.15 -4.51 12.17
N ILE A 266 13.21 -5.40 11.83
CA ILE A 266 13.51 -6.57 10.99
C ILE A 266 13.94 -6.15 9.59
N HIS A 267 13.22 -5.21 8.95
CA HIS A 267 13.59 -4.68 7.63
C HIS A 267 14.98 -4.05 7.65
N ALA A 268 15.27 -3.20 8.63
CA ALA A 268 16.57 -2.56 8.79
C ALA A 268 17.72 -3.58 8.96
N ASP A 269 17.51 -4.61 9.79
CA ASP A 269 18.49 -5.68 10.02
C ASP A 269 18.87 -6.42 8.73
N VAL A 270 17.90 -6.77 7.89
CA VAL A 270 18.21 -7.42 6.60
C VAL A 270 18.73 -6.43 5.57
N TRP A 271 18.22 -5.19 5.57
CA TRP A 271 18.62 -4.12 4.65
C TRP A 271 20.11 -3.79 4.73
N GLU A 272 20.67 -3.78 5.95
CA GLU A 272 22.10 -3.53 6.20
C GLU A 272 22.99 -4.68 5.72
N ARG A 273 22.46 -5.90 5.63
CA ARG A 273 23.18 -7.09 5.19
C ARG A 273 23.07 -7.34 3.68
N CYS A 274 22.11 -6.70 3.01
CA CYS A 274 21.95 -6.86 1.58
C CYS A 274 23.07 -6.21 0.77
N ARG A 275 23.34 -6.76 -0.40
CA ARG A 275 24.07 -6.09 -1.48
C ARG A 275 23.19 -4.94 -1.98
N GLY A 276 23.73 -3.72 -2.01
CA GLY A 276 23.08 -2.52 -2.54
C GLY A 276 23.80 -1.95 -3.76
N GLY A 277 23.22 -0.92 -4.39
CA GLY A 277 23.84 -0.20 -5.49
C GLY A 277 24.33 -1.11 -6.63
N ARG A 278 25.62 -1.00 -6.98
CA ARG A 278 26.22 -1.76 -8.10
C ARG A 278 26.15 -3.27 -7.89
N ASP A 279 26.37 -3.76 -6.67
CA ASP A 279 26.45 -5.20 -6.38
C ASP A 279 25.07 -5.87 -6.49
N ALA A 280 24.01 -5.16 -6.13
CA ALA A 280 22.62 -5.60 -6.38
C ALA A 280 22.35 -5.70 -7.88
N VAL A 281 22.73 -4.68 -8.66
CA VAL A 281 22.56 -4.63 -10.12
C VAL A 281 23.32 -5.76 -10.81
N GLU A 282 24.57 -6.02 -10.41
CA GLU A 282 25.37 -7.12 -10.95
C GLU A 282 24.76 -8.48 -10.60
N THR A 283 24.28 -8.65 -9.36
CA THR A 283 23.58 -9.87 -8.95
C THR A 283 22.33 -10.12 -9.80
N MET A 284 21.50 -9.10 -10.00
CA MET A 284 20.30 -9.19 -10.86
C MET A 284 20.67 -9.52 -12.32
N ARG A 285 21.66 -8.85 -12.90
CA ARG A 285 22.12 -9.11 -14.28
C ARG A 285 22.66 -10.52 -14.48
N ARG A 286 23.35 -11.07 -13.47
CA ARG A 286 23.82 -12.46 -13.50
C ARG A 286 22.66 -13.44 -13.61
N TYR A 287 21.59 -13.27 -12.81
CA TYR A 287 20.41 -14.13 -12.90
C TYR A 287 19.62 -13.91 -14.18
N ARG A 288 19.53 -12.68 -14.66
CA ARG A 288 18.97 -12.38 -15.98
C ARG A 288 19.67 -13.18 -17.09
N LEU A 289 21.01 -13.19 -17.11
CA LEU A 289 21.78 -13.97 -18.09
C LEU A 289 21.52 -15.47 -17.95
N ALA A 290 21.54 -15.99 -16.71
CA ALA A 290 21.28 -17.40 -16.45
C ALA A 290 19.87 -17.87 -16.87
N HIS A 291 18.86 -16.99 -16.86
CA HIS A 291 17.54 -17.31 -17.42
C HIS A 291 17.52 -17.23 -18.95
N SER A 292 18.31 -16.34 -19.57
CA SER A 292 18.36 -16.23 -21.04
C SER A 292 19.06 -17.41 -21.73
N GLU A 293 19.85 -18.19 -20.99
CA GLU A 293 20.60 -19.35 -21.48
C GLU A 293 19.84 -20.70 -21.33
N GLN A 294 18.62 -20.68 -20.75
CA GLN A 294 17.76 -21.86 -20.54
C GLN A 294 16.75 -22.04 -21.67
#